data_AF-A0A5K3FJQ8-F1
#
_entry.id   AF-A0A5K3FJQ8-F1
#
_cell.length_a   1.000
_cell.length_b   1.000
_cell.length_c   1.000
_cell.angle_alpha   90.00
_cell.angle_beta   90.00
_cell.angle_gamma   90.00
#
_symmetry.space_group_name_H-M   'P 1'
#
loop_
_entity.id
_entity.type
_entity.pdbx_description
1 polymer ?
#
loop_
_entity_poly.entity_id
_entity_poly.type
_entity_poly.pdbx_seq_one_letter_code
_entity_poly.pdbx_strand_id
1 'polypeptide(L)'
;MFSFGQTPINSTDASTEADSNILRFPIFDVPLLPNCQCIVCTEKARNITSIEDHYAAYVPLCRPIQEFLLPKTDVPEYLFLSKSDKERFYRILDIVSPESHKSACFTKGYGQRFEGTGSFLTLTRVPPADTDATFPPTLRAFHSKEIANLMCFPADFEFPEEVTEKQRKRLLGNSINVLVVAHILNWAFSTN
;
A
#
# COMPACT_ATOMS: atom_id res chain seq x y z
N MET A 1 22.95 -24.85 -19.33
CA MET A 1 23.36 -23.44 -19.38
C MET A 1 22.30 -22.72 -20.20
N PHE A 2 21.31 -22.11 -19.55
CA PHE A 2 20.20 -21.44 -20.24
C PHE A 2 20.71 -20.09 -20.76
N SER A 3 20.71 -19.92 -22.09
CA SER A 3 21.07 -18.65 -22.72
C SER A 3 19.79 -17.80 -22.83
N PHE A 4 19.78 -16.67 -22.12
CA PHE A 4 18.81 -15.60 -22.35
C PHE A 4 19.38 -14.65 -23.41
N GLY A 5 18.56 -14.25 -24.39
CA GLY A 5 18.88 -13.12 -25.27
C GLY A 5 19.24 -13.43 -26.72
N GLN A 6 18.74 -14.51 -27.32
CA GLN A 6 18.66 -14.55 -28.79
C GLN A 6 17.33 -13.95 -29.25
N THR A 7 17.37 -12.68 -29.64
CA THR A 7 16.30 -12.05 -30.42
C THR A 7 16.29 -12.69 -31.81
N PRO A 8 15.16 -13.27 -32.27
CA PRO A 8 15.03 -13.67 -33.67
C PRO A 8 15.10 -12.40 -34.53
N ILE A 9 16.02 -12.40 -35.49
CA ILE A 9 16.10 -11.39 -36.54
C ILE A 9 14.92 -11.66 -37.49
N ASN A 10 13.76 -11.09 -37.16
CA ASN A 10 12.62 -10.76 -38.03
C ASN A 10 11.45 -10.28 -37.14
N SER A 11 11.59 -9.14 -36.48
CA SER A 11 10.59 -8.64 -35.52
C SER A 11 10.08 -7.22 -35.78
N THR A 12 10.47 -6.55 -36.87
CA THR A 12 10.08 -5.16 -37.14
C THR A 12 8.56 -4.98 -37.35
N ASP A 13 7.86 -6.01 -37.83
CA ASP A 13 6.40 -5.92 -38.08
C ASP A 13 5.57 -6.30 -36.84
N ALA A 14 6.05 -7.26 -36.02
CA ALA A 14 5.31 -7.70 -34.83
C ALA A 14 5.43 -6.70 -33.67
N SER A 15 6.56 -5.98 -33.55
CA SER A 15 6.76 -4.97 -32.50
C SER A 15 5.98 -3.69 -32.77
N THR A 16 5.83 -3.29 -34.03
CA THR A 16 5.06 -2.10 -34.43
C THR A 16 3.55 -2.30 -34.29
N GLU A 17 3.03 -3.50 -34.62
CA GLU A 17 1.63 -3.85 -34.31
C GLU A 17 1.37 -3.87 -32.80
N ALA A 18 2.28 -4.43 -32.00
CA ALA A 18 2.13 -4.45 -30.54
C ALA A 18 2.12 -3.03 -29.95
N ASP A 19 3.03 -2.15 -30.38
CA ASP A 19 3.12 -0.77 -29.90
C ASP A 19 1.88 0.07 -30.20
N SER A 20 1.22 -0.18 -31.34
CA SER A 20 -0.03 0.50 -31.72
C SER A 20 -1.23 0.15 -30.84
N ASN A 21 -1.18 -1.01 -30.16
CA ASN A 21 -2.21 -1.48 -29.24
C ASN A 21 -1.93 -1.10 -27.78
N ILE A 22 -0.77 -0.50 -27.48
CA ILE A 22 -0.46 -0.03 -26.12
C ILE A 22 -1.21 1.28 -25.87
N LEU A 23 -2.25 1.20 -25.04
CA LEU A 23 -2.93 2.38 -24.52
C LEU A 23 -1.96 3.18 -23.63
N ARG A 24 -1.43 4.29 -24.16
CA ARG A 24 -0.49 5.17 -23.45
C ARG A 24 -1.17 6.19 -22.53
N PHE A 25 -2.45 6.43 -22.76
CA PHE A 25 -3.27 7.33 -21.95
C PHE A 25 -4.55 6.61 -21.51
N PRO A 26 -5.08 6.93 -20.32
CA PRO A 26 -6.38 6.44 -19.90
C PRO A 26 -7.44 6.84 -20.92
N ILE A 27 -8.35 5.91 -21.24
CA ILE A 27 -9.54 6.22 -22.03
C ILE A 27 -10.49 6.94 -21.08
N PHE A 28 -10.64 8.25 -21.29
CA PHE A 28 -11.36 9.14 -20.36
C PHE A 28 -12.87 8.91 -20.32
N ASP A 29 -13.43 8.23 -21.33
CA ASP A 29 -14.86 7.96 -21.45
C ASP A 29 -15.31 6.62 -20.84
N VAL A 30 -14.41 5.93 -20.11
CA VAL A 30 -14.77 4.66 -19.46
C VAL A 30 -15.71 4.90 -18.27
N PRO A 31 -16.84 4.17 -18.17
CA PRO A 31 -17.71 4.24 -17.01
C PRO A 31 -16.95 3.99 -15.71
N LEU A 32 -17.26 4.80 -14.69
CA LEU A 32 -16.71 4.62 -13.35
C LEU A 32 -17.08 3.24 -12.79
N LEU A 33 -16.20 2.69 -11.95
CA LEU A 33 -16.44 1.40 -11.30
C LEU A 33 -17.75 1.47 -10.48
N PRO A 34 -18.75 0.61 -10.75
CA PRO A 34 -20.04 0.65 -10.07
C PRO A 34 -19.89 0.53 -8.55
N ASN A 35 -20.66 1.32 -7.80
CA ASN A 35 -20.69 1.33 -6.33
C ASN A 35 -19.35 1.66 -5.64
N CYS A 36 -18.32 2.08 -6.38
CA CYS A 36 -17.03 2.44 -5.80
C CYS A 36 -17.07 3.84 -5.18
N GLN A 37 -16.59 3.95 -3.94
CA GLN A 37 -16.56 5.20 -3.16
C GLN A 37 -15.15 5.81 -3.10
N CYS A 38 -14.26 5.42 -4.01
CA CYS A 38 -12.91 5.98 -4.07
C CYS A 38 -12.92 7.43 -4.58
N ILE A 39 -11.82 8.16 -4.35
CA ILE A 39 -11.70 9.57 -4.74
C ILE A 39 -11.94 9.82 -6.24
N VAL A 40 -11.65 8.82 -7.10
CA VAL A 40 -11.84 8.91 -8.55
C VAL A 40 -13.31 8.74 -8.91
N CYS A 41 -13.96 7.70 -8.38
CA CYS A 41 -15.37 7.42 -8.64
C CYS A 41 -16.32 8.44 -8.01
N THR A 42 -15.92 9.08 -6.90
CA THR A 42 -16.69 10.17 -6.29
C THR A 42 -16.34 11.55 -6.85
N GLU A 43 -15.59 11.61 -7.96
CA GLU A 43 -15.19 12.84 -8.65
C GLU A 43 -14.35 13.84 -7.82
N LYS A 44 -13.80 13.41 -6.67
CA LYS A 44 -12.96 14.24 -5.79
C LYS A 44 -11.55 14.43 -6.36
N ALA A 45 -11.10 13.49 -7.18
CA ALA A 45 -9.90 13.60 -8.01
C ALA A 45 -10.25 13.11 -9.42
N ARG A 46 -10.22 14.01 -10.40
CA ARG A 46 -10.39 13.70 -11.83
C ARG A 46 -9.32 14.37 -12.66
N ASN A 47 -9.13 13.85 -13.87
CA ASN A 47 -8.28 14.41 -14.91
C ASN A 47 -6.82 14.54 -14.45
N ILE A 48 -6.12 13.41 -14.35
CA ILE A 48 -4.66 13.44 -14.36
C ILE A 48 -4.27 13.93 -15.77
N THR A 49 -4.18 15.24 -15.92
CA THR A 49 -3.84 15.93 -17.19
C THR A 49 -2.35 15.96 -17.47
N SER A 50 -1.54 15.49 -16.51
CA SER A 50 -0.09 15.51 -16.55
C SER A 50 0.45 14.19 -16.00
N ILE A 51 1.52 13.70 -16.61
CA ILE A 51 2.33 12.59 -16.07
C ILE A 51 3.24 13.03 -14.91
N GLU A 52 3.21 14.32 -14.55
CA GLU A 52 3.96 14.88 -13.44
C GLU A 52 3.44 14.37 -12.10
N ASP A 53 4.35 14.21 -11.17
CA ASP A 53 4.04 13.69 -9.84
C ASP A 53 3.37 14.77 -8.98
N HIS A 54 2.04 14.76 -8.94
CA HIS A 54 1.23 15.60 -8.05
C HIS A 54 0.91 14.91 -6.72
N TYR A 55 1.73 13.96 -6.27
CA TYR A 55 1.51 13.17 -5.05
C TYR A 55 1.04 14.01 -3.85
N ALA A 56 1.72 15.14 -3.58
CA ALA A 56 1.40 16.02 -2.44
C ALA A 56 -0.03 16.61 -2.51
N ALA A 57 -0.58 16.83 -3.70
CA ALA A 57 -1.94 17.34 -3.88
C ALA A 57 -3.00 16.27 -3.61
N TYR A 58 -2.66 14.98 -3.78
CA TYR A 58 -3.60 13.87 -3.59
C TYR A 58 -3.61 13.32 -2.16
N VAL A 59 -2.51 13.44 -1.41
CA VAL A 59 -2.42 12.95 -0.02
C VAL A 59 -3.58 13.45 0.87
N PRO A 60 -4.01 14.72 0.82
CA PRO A 60 -5.15 15.19 1.62
C PRO A 60 -6.49 14.51 1.27
N LEU A 61 -6.62 13.96 0.06
CA LEU A 61 -7.82 13.25 -0.41
C LEU A 61 -7.84 11.78 0.01
N CYS A 62 -6.68 11.22 0.38
CA CYS A 62 -6.60 9.86 0.89
C CYS A 62 -7.29 9.73 2.24
N ARG A 63 -7.88 8.55 2.48
CA ARG A 63 -8.49 8.23 3.78
C ARG A 63 -7.39 8.14 4.86
N PRO A 64 -7.63 8.63 6.08
CA PRO A 64 -6.68 8.51 7.17
C PRO A 64 -6.47 7.05 7.58
N ILE A 65 -5.25 6.73 8.04
CA ILE A 65 -4.84 5.37 8.44
C ILE A 65 -5.81 4.76 9.46
N GLN A 66 -6.36 5.56 10.37
CA GLN A 66 -7.30 5.11 11.41
C GLN A 66 -8.50 4.32 10.87
N GLU A 67 -8.94 4.60 9.64
CA GLU A 67 -10.08 3.89 9.02
C GLU A 67 -9.75 2.45 8.61
N PHE A 68 -8.47 2.08 8.60
CA PHE A 68 -7.99 0.75 8.23
C PHE A 68 -7.52 -0.07 9.44
N LEU A 69 -7.45 0.56 10.61
CA LEU A 69 -6.96 -0.06 11.84
C LEU A 69 -8.00 -1.00 12.46
N LEU A 70 -7.51 -1.99 13.19
CA LEU A 70 -8.38 -2.81 14.04
C LEU A 70 -8.95 -1.96 15.19
N PRO A 71 -10.13 -2.36 15.72
CA PRO A 71 -10.60 -1.84 17.00
C PRO A 71 -9.52 -2.01 18.08
N LYS A 72 -9.40 -1.03 18.98
CA LYS A 72 -8.34 -1.03 20.02
C LYS A 72 -8.36 -2.29 20.91
N THR A 73 -9.53 -2.90 21.09
CA THR A 73 -9.73 -4.14 21.87
C THR A 73 -9.11 -5.36 21.21
N ASP A 74 -8.92 -5.32 19.89
CA ASP A 74 -8.55 -6.49 19.09
C ASP A 74 -7.07 -6.45 18.69
N VAL A 75 -6.32 -5.47 19.19
CA VAL A 75 -4.89 -5.30 18.89
C VAL A 75 -4.07 -6.22 19.81
N PRO A 76 -3.41 -7.26 19.27
CA PRO A 76 -2.61 -8.17 20.08
C PRO A 76 -1.34 -7.50 20.62
N GLU A 77 -0.96 -7.83 21.85
CA GLU A 77 0.20 -7.24 22.53
C GLU A 77 1.53 -7.52 21.82
N TYR A 78 1.66 -8.67 21.13
CA TYR A 78 2.89 -9.03 20.40
C TYR A 78 3.20 -8.08 19.23
N LEU A 79 2.27 -7.22 18.81
CA LEU A 79 2.52 -6.23 17.77
C LEU A 79 3.34 -5.04 18.29
N PHE A 80 3.37 -4.81 19.60
CA PHE A 80 4.07 -3.69 20.20
C PHE A 80 5.58 -3.93 20.21
N LEU A 81 6.34 -2.87 19.88
CA LEU A 81 7.78 -2.95 19.85
C LEU A 81 8.33 -2.99 21.27
N SER A 82 9.23 -3.94 21.52
CA SER A 82 9.95 -4.04 22.78
C SER A 82 10.81 -2.79 23.03
N LYS A 83 11.19 -2.56 24.29
CA LYS A 83 12.14 -1.48 24.63
C LYS A 83 13.43 -1.59 23.83
N SER A 84 13.98 -2.80 23.72
CA SER A 84 15.22 -3.08 22.97
C SER A 84 15.09 -2.79 21.48
N ASP A 85 13.95 -3.11 20.86
CA ASP A 85 13.74 -2.83 19.43
C ASP A 85 13.66 -1.32 19.19
N LYS A 86 12.99 -0.57 20.08
CA LYS A 86 12.92 0.88 19.98
C LYS A 86 14.30 1.51 20.15
N GLU A 87 15.07 1.14 21.17
CA GLU A 87 16.43 1.67 21.37
C GLU A 87 17.34 1.44 20.17
N ARG A 88 17.21 0.27 19.51
CA ARG A 88 18.04 -0.10 18.38
C ARG A 88 17.60 0.49 17.04
N PHE A 89 16.29 0.52 16.78
CA PHE A 89 15.76 0.78 15.44
C PHE A 89 14.96 2.07 15.32
N TYR A 90 14.60 2.76 16.41
CA TYR A 90 13.70 3.93 16.35
C TYR A 90 14.09 4.98 15.29
N ARG A 91 15.39 5.27 15.14
CA ARG A 91 15.90 6.28 14.19
C ARG A 91 15.74 5.91 12.71
N ILE A 92 15.51 4.64 12.39
CA ILE A 92 15.35 4.14 11.02
C ILE A 92 13.90 3.73 10.69
N LEU A 93 12.99 3.86 11.65
CA LEU A 93 11.58 3.55 11.42
C LEU A 93 10.91 4.69 10.67
N ASP A 94 10.13 4.34 9.66
CA ASP A 94 9.07 5.21 9.17
C ASP A 94 7.89 5.11 10.15
N ILE A 95 7.59 6.21 10.85
CA ILE A 95 6.56 6.24 11.89
C ILE A 95 5.37 7.06 11.40
N VAL A 96 4.19 6.47 11.49
CA VAL A 96 2.91 7.10 11.09
C VAL A 96 1.94 7.14 12.28
N SER A 97 1.04 8.11 12.27
CA SER A 97 -0.06 8.24 13.24
C SER A 97 -1.40 7.80 12.64
N PRO A 98 -2.44 7.58 13.46
CA PRO A 98 -3.78 7.29 12.96
C PRO A 98 -4.33 8.35 12.00
N GLU A 99 -3.93 9.61 12.17
CA GLU A 99 -4.32 10.75 11.32
C GLU A 99 -3.46 10.90 10.06
N SER A 100 -2.41 10.08 9.91
CA SER A 100 -1.59 10.09 8.70
C SER A 100 -2.40 9.57 7.51
N HIS A 101 -2.18 10.14 6.32
CA HIS A 101 -2.91 9.78 5.09
C HIS A 101 -2.08 8.92 4.12
N LYS A 102 -0.89 8.49 4.55
CA LYS A 102 0.02 7.63 3.79
C LYS A 102 0.85 6.76 4.72
N SER A 103 1.28 5.62 4.20
CA SER A 103 2.29 4.76 4.79
C SER A 103 3.36 4.42 3.74
N ALA A 104 4.51 3.93 4.19
CA ALA A 104 5.46 3.24 3.34
C ALA A 104 4.87 1.92 2.81
N CYS A 105 5.46 1.40 1.74
CA CYS A 105 5.07 0.12 1.14
C CYS A 105 5.40 -1.05 2.08
N PHE A 106 4.45 -1.96 2.28
CA PHE A 106 4.65 -3.18 3.06
C PHE A 106 5.30 -4.26 2.20
N THR A 107 6.46 -4.75 2.61
CA THR A 107 7.16 -5.83 1.91
C THR A 107 7.03 -7.15 2.64
N LYS A 108 7.40 -8.24 1.96
CA LYS A 108 7.39 -9.59 2.55
C LYS A 108 8.19 -9.74 3.86
N GLY A 109 9.11 -8.80 4.14
CA GLY A 109 9.97 -8.78 5.32
C GLY A 109 9.42 -7.98 6.50
N TYR A 110 8.23 -7.38 6.38
CA TYR A 110 7.66 -6.50 7.38
C TYR A 110 7.50 -7.17 8.74
N GLY A 111 7.96 -6.50 9.81
CA GLY A 111 7.97 -7.02 11.18
C GLY A 111 9.05 -8.06 11.46
N GLN A 112 9.92 -8.39 10.50
CA GLN A 112 11.14 -9.18 10.70
C GLN A 112 12.39 -8.34 10.44
N ARG A 113 12.28 -7.40 9.51
CA ARG A 113 13.21 -6.31 9.29
C ARG A 113 12.47 -5.01 9.58
N PHE A 114 13.18 -4.01 10.07
CA PHE A 114 12.59 -2.74 10.45
C PHE A 114 12.73 -1.71 9.32
N GLU A 115 13.93 -1.57 8.77
CA GLU A 115 14.21 -0.62 7.69
C GLU A 115 13.56 -1.04 6.36
N GLY A 116 12.92 -0.08 5.70
CA GLY A 116 12.47 -0.22 4.31
C GLY A 116 11.44 -1.33 4.07
N THR A 117 10.70 -1.77 5.10
CA THR A 117 9.70 -2.85 4.95
C THR A 117 8.26 -2.43 5.19
N GLY A 118 8.03 -1.20 5.64
CA GLY A 118 6.71 -0.67 5.95
C GLY A 118 6.76 0.26 7.16
N SER A 119 5.70 1.04 7.34
CA SER A 119 5.60 1.98 8.47
C SER A 119 5.29 1.26 9.78
N PHE A 120 5.56 1.93 10.90
CA PHE A 120 5.12 1.53 12.24
C PHE A 120 4.17 2.59 12.81
N LEU A 121 3.16 2.16 13.57
CA LEU A 121 2.13 3.04 14.08
C LEU A 121 2.52 3.57 15.47
N THR A 122 2.43 4.88 15.67
CA THR A 122 2.48 5.51 17.01
C THR A 122 1.07 5.71 17.56
N LEU A 123 0.84 5.30 18.80
CA LEU A 123 -0.43 5.53 19.50
C LEU A 123 -0.40 6.79 20.38
N THR A 124 0.78 7.34 20.59
CA THR A 124 1.00 8.62 21.28
C THR A 124 1.32 9.70 20.25
N ARG A 125 0.75 10.90 20.42
CA ARG A 125 1.21 12.07 19.66
C ARG A 125 2.70 12.26 19.96
N VAL A 126 3.55 12.13 18.95
CA VAL A 126 5.00 12.33 19.11
C VAL A 126 5.21 13.78 19.55
N PRO A 127 5.88 14.05 20.67
CA PRO A 127 6.25 15.40 21.05
C PRO A 127 7.17 16.01 19.97
N PRO A 128 7.11 17.33 19.72
CA PRO A 128 8.05 17.97 18.81
C PRO A 128 9.51 17.68 19.22
N ALA A 129 10.39 17.62 18.20
CA ALA A 129 11.75 17.10 18.24
C ALA A 129 12.69 17.71 19.31
N ASP A 130 12.30 18.82 19.94
CA ASP A 130 13.07 19.57 20.93
C ASP A 130 12.69 19.28 22.39
N THR A 131 11.78 18.34 22.65
CA THR A 131 11.46 17.93 24.02
C THR A 131 12.28 16.71 24.41
N ASP A 132 13.00 16.84 25.52
CA ASP A 132 13.82 15.81 26.18
C ASP A 132 12.92 14.65 26.65
N ALA A 133 12.46 13.84 25.69
CA ALA A 133 11.48 12.78 25.90
C ALA A 133 12.21 11.55 26.45
N THR A 134 12.11 11.35 27.75
CA THR A 134 12.81 10.31 28.54
C THR A 134 12.44 8.86 28.13
N PHE A 135 11.54 8.64 27.15
CA PHE A 135 11.29 7.31 26.60
C PHE A 135 10.64 7.35 25.20
N PRO A 136 10.99 6.46 24.26
CA PRO A 136 10.39 6.45 22.93
C PRO A 136 8.89 6.12 22.98
N PRO A 137 8.07 6.72 22.08
CA PRO A 137 6.62 6.57 22.06
C PRO A 137 6.19 5.10 21.99
N THR A 138 4.93 4.85 22.31
CA THR A 138 4.36 3.50 22.17
C THR A 138 4.16 3.21 20.68
N LEU A 139 5.03 2.35 20.15
CA LEU A 139 5.07 1.95 18.76
C LEU A 139 4.61 0.50 18.61
N ARG A 140 3.86 0.23 17.54
CA ARG A 140 3.49 -1.12 17.13
C ARG A 140 3.60 -1.32 15.63
N ALA A 141 3.79 -2.58 15.22
CA ALA A 141 3.59 -2.98 13.84
C ALA A 141 2.09 -3.00 13.48
N PHE A 142 1.79 -2.89 12.18
CA PHE A 142 0.46 -3.16 11.65
C PHE A 142 0.17 -4.67 11.72
N HIS A 143 -1.07 -5.01 12.05
CA HIS A 143 -1.61 -6.38 11.92
C HIS A 143 -1.85 -6.72 10.45
N SER A 144 -1.82 -8.00 10.09
CA SER A 144 -2.07 -8.48 8.73
C SER A 144 -3.42 -8.03 8.19
N LYS A 145 -4.46 -8.03 9.02
CA LYS A 145 -5.78 -7.48 8.64
C LYS A 145 -5.73 -5.99 8.31
N GLU A 146 -4.98 -5.19 9.06
CA GLU A 146 -4.83 -3.75 8.79
C GLU A 146 -4.09 -3.51 7.46
N ILE A 147 -3.06 -4.32 7.17
CA ILE A 147 -2.34 -4.29 5.89
C ILE A 147 -3.28 -4.71 4.75
N ALA A 148 -4.08 -5.76 4.93
CA ALA A 148 -5.05 -6.21 3.94
C ALA A 148 -6.10 -5.11 3.66
N ASN A 149 -6.58 -4.43 4.69
CA ASN A 149 -7.49 -3.29 4.56
C ASN A 149 -6.86 -2.14 3.76
N LEU A 150 -5.59 -1.79 4.05
CA LEU A 150 -4.83 -0.77 3.30
C LEU A 150 -4.62 -1.19 1.83
N MET A 151 -4.49 -2.49 1.56
CA MET A 151 -4.44 -3.06 0.20
C MET A 151 -5.82 -3.24 -0.43
N CYS A 152 -6.88 -2.77 0.23
CA CYS A 152 -8.27 -2.81 -0.21
C CYS A 152 -8.82 -4.22 -0.46
N PHE A 153 -8.33 -5.23 0.26
CA PHE A 153 -9.00 -6.53 0.28
C PHE A 153 -10.43 -6.40 0.84
N PRO A 154 -11.35 -7.29 0.40
CA PRO A 154 -12.72 -7.33 0.92
C PRO A 154 -12.78 -7.43 2.45
N ALA A 155 -13.85 -6.90 3.06
CA ALA A 155 -14.01 -6.90 4.51
C ALA A 155 -14.07 -8.33 5.10
N ASP A 156 -14.64 -9.27 4.34
CA ASP A 156 -14.75 -10.71 4.61
C ASP A 156 -13.51 -11.51 4.20
N PHE A 157 -12.46 -10.87 3.67
CA PHE A 157 -11.21 -11.54 3.39
C PHE A 157 -10.52 -12.01 4.68
N GLU A 158 -10.33 -13.31 4.80
CA GLU A 158 -9.67 -13.95 5.93
C GLU A 158 -8.62 -14.97 5.48
N PHE A 159 -7.62 -15.16 6.33
CA PHE A 159 -6.65 -16.23 6.17
C PHE A 159 -7.09 -17.45 6.98
N PRO A 160 -6.77 -18.68 6.54
CA PRO A 160 -6.95 -19.86 7.38
C PRO A 160 -6.26 -19.70 8.74
N GLU A 161 -6.81 -20.30 9.78
CA GLU A 161 -6.33 -20.16 11.17
C GLU A 161 -4.89 -20.68 11.33
N GLU A 162 -4.51 -21.68 10.54
CA GLU A 162 -3.19 -22.31 10.56
C GLU A 162 -2.09 -21.40 10.00
N VAL A 163 -2.47 -20.39 9.20
CA VAL A 163 -1.51 -19.44 8.61
C VAL A 163 -1.14 -18.42 9.66
N THR A 164 0.09 -18.51 10.15
CA THR A 164 0.62 -17.61 11.19
C THR A 164 0.65 -16.16 10.72
N GLU A 165 0.58 -15.23 11.67
CA GLU A 165 0.63 -13.79 11.39
C GLU A 165 1.86 -13.37 10.56
N LYS A 166 3.01 -14.00 10.82
CA LYS A 166 4.25 -13.81 10.04
C LYS A 166 4.08 -14.23 8.57
N GLN A 167 3.42 -15.36 8.32
CA GLN A 167 3.13 -15.83 6.96
C GLN A 167 2.11 -14.93 6.27
N ARG A 168 1.06 -14.48 6.97
CA ARG A 168 0.06 -13.53 6.44
C ARG A 168 0.71 -12.24 5.94
N LYS A 169 1.57 -11.62 6.77
CA LYS A 169 2.34 -10.41 6.36
C LYS A 169 3.26 -10.68 5.18
N ARG A 170 3.89 -11.86 5.12
CA ARG A 170 4.74 -12.25 3.98
C ARG A 170 3.95 -12.37 2.67
N LEU A 171 2.75 -12.94 2.74
CA LEU A 171 1.85 -13.07 1.58
C LEU A 171 1.37 -11.69 1.11
N LEU A 172 0.89 -10.86 2.03
CA LEU A 172 0.43 -9.50 1.74
C LEU A 172 1.56 -8.63 1.17
N GLY A 173 2.78 -8.75 1.69
CA GLY A 173 3.94 -8.02 1.18
C GLY A 173 4.42 -8.42 -0.22
N ASN A 174 3.85 -9.46 -0.82
CA ASN A 174 4.01 -9.81 -2.24
C ASN A 174 2.72 -9.61 -3.05
N SER A 175 1.67 -9.08 -2.42
CA SER A 175 0.36 -8.88 -3.02
C SER A 175 0.29 -7.54 -3.75
N ILE A 176 -0.89 -7.28 -4.32
CA ILE A 176 -1.27 -6.05 -5.02
C ILE A 176 -2.31 -5.27 -4.22
N ASN A 177 -2.51 -4.00 -4.57
CA ASN A 177 -3.68 -3.25 -4.12
C ASN A 177 -4.90 -3.61 -5.00
N VAL A 178 -5.93 -4.17 -4.38
CA VAL A 178 -7.12 -4.71 -5.07
C VAL A 178 -7.91 -3.60 -5.76
N LEU A 179 -8.04 -2.42 -5.15
CA LEU A 179 -8.78 -1.31 -5.71
C LEU A 179 -8.11 -0.76 -6.98
N VAL A 180 -6.79 -0.60 -6.96
CA VAL A 180 -6.02 -0.15 -8.14
C VAL A 180 -6.19 -1.13 -9.30
N VAL A 181 -6.04 -2.43 -9.04
CA VAL A 181 -6.17 -3.45 -10.09
C VAL A 181 -7.62 -3.55 -10.59
N ALA A 182 -8.62 -3.41 -9.72
CA ALA A 182 -10.01 -3.34 -10.15
C ALA A 182 -10.27 -2.19 -11.13
N HIS A 183 -9.68 -1.02 -10.89
CA HIS A 183 -9.75 0.11 -11.84
C HIS A 183 -9.05 -0.18 -13.17
N ILE A 184 -7.86 -0.79 -13.13
CA ILE A 184 -7.13 -1.16 -14.35
C ILE A 184 -7.91 -2.18 -15.17
N LEU A 185 -8.47 -3.21 -14.53
CA LEU A 185 -9.28 -4.23 -15.20
C LEU A 185 -10.57 -3.62 -15.76
N ASN A 186 -11.27 -2.78 -14.99
CA ASN A 186 -12.45 -2.09 -15.47
C ASN A 186 -12.08 -1.26 -16.71
N TRP A 187 -10.99 -0.51 -16.67
CA TRP A 187 -10.53 0.26 -17.81
C TRP A 187 -10.18 -0.61 -19.04
N ALA A 188 -9.40 -1.68 -18.84
CA ALA A 188 -8.93 -2.54 -19.91
C ALA A 188 -10.04 -3.33 -20.62
N PHE A 189 -11.16 -3.59 -19.94
CA PHE A 189 -12.24 -4.45 -20.44
C PHE A 189 -13.62 -3.77 -20.54
N SER A 190 -13.76 -2.47 -20.22
CA SER A 190 -15.03 -1.73 -20.35
C SER A 190 -15.31 -1.21 -21.76
N THR A 191 -14.32 -1.24 -22.66
CA THR A 191 -14.51 -0.87 -24.07
C THR A 191 -15.10 -2.05 -24.83
N ASN A 192 -16.37 -1.93 -25.23
CA ASN A 192 -16.91 -2.65 -26.39
C ASN A 192 -16.49 -1.93 -27.68
#